data_AF-A0A564YUA0-F1
#
_entry.id   AF-A0A564YUA0-F1
#
_cell.length_a   1.000
_cell.length_b   1.000
_cell.length_c   1.000
_cell.angle_alpha   90.00
_cell.angle_beta   90.00
_cell.angle_gamma   90.00
#
_symmetry.space_group_name_H-M   'P 1'
#
loop_
_entity.id
_entity.type
_entity.pdbx_description
1 polymer ?
#
loop_
_entity_poly.entity_id
_entity_poly.type
_entity_poly.pdbx_seq_one_letter_code
_entity_poly.pdbx_strand_id
1 'polypeptide(L)'
;MGDFSEKLRKAFGSTPVEIIAAGGSGYKMIELARGGADLYIHTGGARRWDVCGPSTILQARGGVVRTLKGDSITFNRLDHSDLDPGMGIFAAASRDLFDTWASTVSSLVDKFYSP
;
A
#
# COMPACT_ATOMS: atom_id res chain seq x y z
N MET A 1 8.05 6.52 -13.92
CA MET A 1 7.24 7.18 -12.86
C MET A 1 5.88 7.68 -13.38
N GLY A 2 5.73 8.12 -14.64
CA GLY A 2 4.44 8.57 -15.21
C GLY A 2 3.37 7.48 -15.42
N ASP A 3 3.77 6.29 -15.87
CA ASP A 3 2.83 5.20 -16.22
C ASP A 3 2.00 4.69 -15.02
N PHE A 4 2.59 4.62 -13.82
CA PHE A 4 1.89 4.10 -12.64
C PHE A 4 0.81 5.06 -12.13
N SER A 5 1.12 6.37 -12.06
CA SER A 5 0.17 7.39 -11.62
C SER A 5 -1.02 7.52 -12.56
N GLU A 6 -0.82 7.39 -13.87
CA GLU A 6 -1.90 7.42 -14.86
C GLU A 6 -2.81 6.19 -14.74
N LYS A 7 -2.23 5.00 -14.59
CA LYS A 7 -2.99 3.77 -14.35
C LYS A 7 -3.78 3.81 -13.04
N LEU A 8 -3.22 4.39 -11.97
CA LEU A 8 -3.95 4.64 -10.73
C LEU A 8 -5.17 5.54 -10.98
N ARG A 9 -4.98 6.70 -11.60
CA ARG A 9 -6.10 7.62 -11.92
C ARG A 9 -7.20 6.92 -12.71
N LYS A 10 -6.83 6.11 -13.70
CA LYS A 10 -7.80 5.33 -14.49
C LYS A 10 -8.55 4.30 -13.65
N ALA A 11 -7.88 3.63 -12.71
CA ALA A 11 -8.50 2.61 -11.85
C ALA A 11 -9.47 3.20 -10.82
N PHE A 12 -9.20 4.42 -10.31
CA PHE A 12 -10.13 5.13 -9.43
C PHE A 12 -11.31 5.77 -10.20
N GLY A 13 -11.30 5.72 -11.52
CA GLY A 13 -12.42 6.10 -12.38
C GLY A 13 -12.78 7.59 -12.24
N SER A 14 -14.04 7.88 -11.91
CA SER A 14 -14.56 9.23 -11.69
C SER A 14 -14.28 9.78 -10.29
N THR A 15 -13.67 8.99 -9.41
CA THR A 15 -13.34 9.45 -8.05
C THR A 15 -12.21 10.47 -8.13
N PRO A 16 -12.38 11.68 -7.57
CA PRO A 16 -11.28 12.64 -7.50
C PRO A 16 -10.16 12.09 -6.62
N VAL A 17 -8.96 11.91 -7.20
CA VAL A 17 -7.79 11.43 -6.46
C VAL A 17 -6.62 12.38 -6.63
N GLU A 18 -6.05 12.81 -5.51
CA GLU A 18 -4.78 13.51 -5.46
C GLU A 18 -3.65 12.49 -5.27
N ILE A 19 -2.62 12.57 -6.12
CA ILE A 19 -1.43 11.71 -6.01
C ILE A 19 -0.31 12.53 -5.38
N ILE A 20 0.05 12.16 -4.15
CA ILE A 20 1.11 12.81 -3.39
C ILE A 20 2.39 11.99 -3.54
N ALA A 21 3.39 12.57 -4.20
CA ALA A 21 4.71 11.93 -4.31
C ALA A 21 5.49 12.11 -3.00
N ALA A 22 5.83 11.00 -2.34
CA ALA A 22 6.64 11.01 -1.12
C ALA A 22 7.64 9.84 -1.06
N GLY A 23 8.82 10.15 -0.53
CA GLY A 23 9.89 9.18 -0.26
C GLY A 23 9.72 8.53 1.12
N GLY A 24 10.15 7.26 1.24
CA GLY A 24 10.15 6.50 2.49
C GLY A 24 8.82 5.83 2.83
N SER A 25 8.84 4.50 2.97
CA SER A 25 7.65 3.71 3.32
C SER A 25 7.11 4.07 4.71
N GLY A 26 8.02 4.32 5.67
CA GLY A 26 7.63 4.73 7.01
C GLY A 26 6.95 6.10 7.05
N TYR A 27 7.51 7.10 6.38
CA TYR A 27 6.89 8.43 6.28
C TYR A 27 5.47 8.34 5.73
N LYS A 28 5.27 7.60 4.63
CA LYS A 28 3.97 7.42 3.98
C LYS A 28 2.94 6.76 4.91
N MET A 29 3.31 5.73 5.68
CA MET A 29 2.39 5.12 6.64
C MET A 29 2.06 6.04 7.82
N ILE A 30 3.01 6.87 8.26
CA ILE A 30 2.77 7.86 9.31
C ILE A 30 1.88 9.01 8.80
N GLU A 31 1.95 9.37 7.51
CA GLU A 31 0.97 10.28 6.89
C GLU A 31 -0.45 9.71 6.96
N LEU A 32 -0.64 8.43 6.67
CA LEU A 32 -1.95 7.79 6.83
C LEU A 32 -2.43 7.85 8.28
N ALA A 33 -1.55 7.49 9.24
CA ALA A 33 -1.90 7.42 10.64
C ALA A 33 -2.35 8.79 11.22
N ARG A 34 -1.79 9.89 10.70
CA ARG A 34 -2.13 11.26 11.10
C ARG A 34 -3.28 11.90 10.29
N GLY A 35 -3.80 11.20 9.28
CA GLY A 35 -4.87 11.71 8.40
C GLY A 35 -4.38 12.67 7.31
N GLY A 36 -3.09 12.64 6.96
CA GLY A 36 -2.52 13.43 5.86
C GLY A 36 -2.71 12.81 4.47
N ALA A 37 -3.12 11.54 4.41
CA ALA A 37 -3.49 10.83 3.19
C ALA A 37 -4.42 9.64 3.52
N ASP A 38 -5.14 9.14 2.52
CA ASP A 38 -6.10 8.03 2.69
C ASP A 38 -5.49 6.67 2.39
N LEU A 39 -4.68 6.58 1.32
CA LEU A 39 -4.14 5.32 0.79
C LEU A 39 -2.64 5.45 0.49
N TYR A 40 -1.90 4.36 0.73
CA TYR A 40 -0.52 4.17 0.29
C TYR A 40 -0.43 2.90 -0.53
N ILE A 41 -0.03 3.05 -1.79
CA ILE A 41 0.13 1.95 -2.76
C ILE A 41 1.57 1.94 -3.25
N HIS A 42 2.22 0.78 -3.16
CA HIS A 42 3.60 0.57 -3.61
C HIS A 42 3.71 -0.77 -4.34
N THR A 43 4.14 -0.73 -5.60
CA THR A 43 4.27 -1.93 -6.45
C THR A 43 5.66 -2.55 -6.43
N GLY A 44 6.64 -1.89 -5.83
CA GLY A 44 8.01 -2.40 -5.73
C GLY A 44 8.22 -3.29 -4.51
N GLY A 45 9.41 -3.90 -4.45
CA GLY A 45 9.87 -4.54 -3.23
C GLY A 45 10.09 -3.53 -2.11
N ALA A 46 10.11 -4.03 -0.88
CA ALA A 46 10.45 -3.24 0.30
C ALA A 46 11.13 -4.14 1.33
N ARG A 47 12.00 -3.57 2.16
CA ARG A 47 12.56 -4.33 3.28
C ARG A 47 11.50 -4.48 4.35
N ARG A 48 11.40 -5.67 4.97
CA ARG A 48 10.47 -5.90 6.08
C ARG A 48 10.68 -4.91 7.23
N TRP A 49 11.93 -4.54 7.51
CA TRP A 49 12.26 -3.57 8.55
C TRP A 49 11.77 -2.15 8.25
N ASP A 50 11.65 -1.74 6.98
CA ASP A 50 11.13 -0.42 6.58
C ASP A 50 9.61 -0.31 6.81
N VAL A 51 8.93 -1.46 6.99
CA VAL A 51 7.46 -1.56 7.04
C VAL A 51 6.97 -1.97 8.44
N CYS A 52 7.71 -2.80 9.17
CA CYS A 52 7.28 -3.38 10.45
C CYS A 52 6.83 -2.33 11.47
N GLY A 53 7.70 -1.38 11.84
CA GLY A 53 7.36 -0.34 12.81
C GLY A 53 6.18 0.55 12.38
N PRO A 54 6.25 1.18 11.19
CA PRO A 54 5.18 2.05 10.70
C PRO A 54 3.84 1.34 10.51
N SER A 55 3.85 0.08 10.06
CA SER A 55 2.62 -0.71 9.90
C SER A 55 1.94 -0.99 11.24
N THR A 56 2.71 -1.19 12.30
CA THR A 56 2.19 -1.38 13.66
C THR A 56 1.51 -0.11 14.17
N ILE A 57 2.15 1.05 13.96
CA ILE A 57 1.59 2.36 14.36
C ILE A 57 0.28 2.64 13.61
N LEU A 58 0.26 2.42 12.29
CA LEU A 58 -0.94 2.62 11.48
C LEU A 58 -2.07 1.69 11.90
N GLN A 59 -1.78 0.40 12.15
CA GLN A 59 -2.78 -0.56 12.62
C GLN A 59 -3.33 -0.20 14.01
N ALA A 60 -2.49 0.28 14.92
CA ALA A 60 -2.93 0.75 16.24
C ALA A 60 -3.89 1.95 16.16
N ARG A 61 -3.85 2.71 15.06
CA ARG A 61 -4.76 3.82 14.74
C ARG A 61 -6.03 3.39 14.00
N GLY A 62 -6.23 2.09 13.77
CA GLY A 62 -7.38 1.55 13.02
C GLY A 62 -7.17 1.45 11.50
N GLY A 63 -5.95 1.73 11.02
CA GLY A 63 -5.57 1.53 9.63
C GLY A 63 -5.30 0.06 9.30
N VAL A 64 -5.15 -0.22 8.00
CA VAL A 64 -4.92 -1.58 7.50
C VAL A 64 -3.67 -1.58 6.62
N VAL A 65 -2.86 -2.64 6.73
CA VAL A 65 -1.68 -2.88 5.90
C VAL A 65 -1.70 -4.31 5.39
N ARG A 66 -1.66 -4.49 4.08
CA ARG A 66 -1.66 -5.78 3.36
C ARG A 66 -0.74 -5.73 2.14
N THR A 67 -0.50 -6.87 1.52
CA THR A 67 0.05 -6.91 0.15
C THR A 67 -0.98 -6.33 -0.83
N LEU A 68 -0.57 -6.02 -2.06
CA LEU A 68 -1.50 -5.55 -3.08
C LEU A 68 -2.56 -6.61 -3.46
N LYS A 69 -2.30 -7.89 -3.18
CA LYS A 69 -3.27 -9.00 -3.33
C LYS A 69 -4.19 -9.19 -2.12
N GLY A 70 -3.98 -8.41 -1.05
CA GLY A 70 -4.78 -8.47 0.17
C GLY A 70 -4.22 -9.39 1.26
N ASP A 71 -3.08 -10.05 1.05
CA ASP A 71 -2.47 -10.94 2.03
C ASP A 71 -1.90 -10.17 3.23
N SER A 72 -1.91 -10.81 4.40
CA SER A 72 -1.28 -10.24 5.59
C SER A 72 0.23 -10.25 5.46
N ILE A 73 0.87 -9.12 5.77
CA ILE A 73 2.33 -9.04 5.82
C ILE A 73 2.81 -9.57 7.17
N THR A 74 3.65 -10.59 7.15
CA THR A 74 4.21 -11.21 8.36
C THR A 74 5.64 -10.77 8.63
N PHE A 75 5.92 -10.39 9.88
CA PHE A 75 7.25 -9.95 10.34
C PHE A 75 7.90 -11.00 11.25
N ASN A 76 8.11 -12.22 10.74
CA ASN A 76 8.72 -13.29 11.52
C ASN A 76 10.24 -13.04 11.69
N ARG A 77 10.75 -13.21 12.92
CA ARG A 77 12.18 -13.08 13.25
C ARG A 77 13.09 -14.00 12.41
N LEU A 78 12.58 -15.19 12.07
CA LEU A 78 13.34 -16.19 11.28
C LEU A 78 13.25 -15.97 9.77
N ASP A 79 12.37 -15.06 9.34
CA ASP A 79 12.17 -14.73 7.94
C ASP A 79 13.01 -13.49 7.59
N HIS A 80 14.16 -13.76 6.99
CA HIS A 80 15.11 -12.74 6.55
C HIS A 80 14.89 -12.29 5.11
N SER A 81 13.82 -12.78 4.44
CA SER A 81 13.54 -12.37 3.08
C SER A 81 13.10 -10.89 3.03
N ASP A 82 13.09 -10.32 1.83
CA ASP A 82 12.44 -9.03 1.56
C ASP A 82 10.98 -9.24 1.18
N LEU A 83 10.19 -8.16 1.22
CA LEU A 83 8.89 -8.18 0.56
C LEU A 83 9.14 -8.22 -0.94
N ASP A 84 8.70 -9.30 -1.57
CA ASP A 84 8.84 -9.54 -2.99
C ASP A 84 8.22 -8.37 -3.77
N PRO A 85 8.90 -7.83 -4.80
CA PRO A 85 8.30 -6.88 -5.73
C PRO A 85 6.90 -7.29 -6.23
N GLY A 86 6.67 -8.57 -6.48
CA GLY A 86 5.37 -9.11 -6.91
C GLY A 86 4.24 -9.02 -5.86
N MET A 87 4.56 -8.78 -4.58
CA MET A 87 3.57 -8.61 -3.50
C MET A 87 3.15 -7.16 -3.32
N GLY A 88 4.11 -6.24 -3.36
CA GLY A 88 3.89 -4.82 -3.07
C GLY A 88 3.26 -4.54 -1.70
N ILE A 89 2.81 -3.30 -1.48
CA ILE A 89 2.18 -2.85 -0.24
C ILE A 89 0.92 -2.07 -0.58
N PHE A 90 -0.20 -2.44 0.06
CA PHE A 90 -1.40 -1.64 0.14
C PHE A 90 -1.69 -1.30 1.60
N ALA A 91 -1.69 -0.01 1.92
CA ALA A 91 -2.08 0.49 3.23
C ALA A 91 -3.19 1.54 3.11
N ALA A 92 -4.10 1.53 4.07
CA ALA A 92 -5.23 2.47 4.15
C ALA A 92 -5.35 3.03 5.57
N ALA A 93 -5.77 4.29 5.66
CA ALA A 93 -5.93 4.99 6.94
C ALA A 93 -7.04 4.40 7.83
N SER A 94 -8.01 3.72 7.24
CA SER A 94 -9.10 3.03 7.96
C SER A 94 -9.48 1.71 7.29
N ARG A 95 -10.21 0.87 8.04
CA ARG A 95 -10.80 -0.36 7.51
C ARG A 95 -11.80 -0.11 6.37
N ASP A 96 -12.62 0.92 6.48
CA ASP A 96 -13.62 1.25 5.45
C ASP A 96 -12.96 1.66 4.13
N LEU A 97 -11.89 2.46 4.20
CA LEU A 97 -11.09 2.83 3.03
C LEU A 97 -10.43 1.60 2.40
N PHE A 98 -9.92 0.68 3.23
CA PHE A 98 -9.35 -0.56 2.75
C PHE A 98 -10.39 -1.39 1.99
N ASP A 99 -11.56 -1.65 2.60
CA ASP A 99 -12.61 -2.48 2.00
C ASP A 99 -13.19 -1.86 0.73
N THR A 100 -13.28 -0.52 0.68
CA THR A 100 -13.74 0.21 -0.51
C THR A 100 -12.80 0.02 -1.70
N TRP A 101 -11.48 0.02 -1.46
CA TRP A 101 -10.49 0.11 -2.53
C TRP A 101 -9.68 -1.17 -2.78
N ALA A 102 -9.78 -2.19 -1.92
CA ALA A 102 -9.01 -3.43 -2.05
C ALA A 102 -9.22 -4.13 -3.40
N SER A 103 -10.47 -4.21 -3.90
CA SER A 103 -10.78 -4.83 -5.19
C SER A 103 -10.18 -4.06 -6.37
N THR A 104 -10.28 -2.73 -6.34
CA THR A 104 -9.69 -1.82 -7.33
C THR A 104 -8.17 -1.98 -7.35
N VAL A 105 -7.52 -1.98 -6.18
CA VAL A 105 -6.06 -2.13 -6.06
C VAL A 105 -5.59 -3.51 -6.49
N SER A 106 -6.30 -4.58 -6.13
CA SER A 106 -5.95 -5.93 -6.59
C SER A 106 -6.03 -6.05 -8.12
N SER A 107 -7.07 -5.47 -8.74
CA SER A 107 -7.21 -5.50 -10.21
C SER A 107 -6.10 -4.75 -10.96
N LEU A 108 -5.41 -3.82 -10.29
CA LEU A 108 -4.23 -3.17 -10.84
C LEU A 108 -3.06 -4.16 -10.92
N VAL A 109 -2.84 -4.95 -9.88
CA VAL A 109 -1.74 -5.94 -9.82
C VAL A 109 -1.81 -6.92 -10.98
N ASP A 110 -3.01 -7.46 -11.25
CA ASP A 110 -3.22 -8.41 -12.34
C ASP A 110 -2.87 -7.80 -13.69
N LYS A 111 -3.09 -6.49 -13.88
CA LYS A 111 -2.72 -5.76 -15.11
C LYS A 111 -1.25 -5.35 -15.18
N PHE A 112 -0.54 -5.31 -14.05
CA PHE A 112 0.90 -4.97 -13.99
C PHE A 112 1.81 -6.17 -14.12
N TYR A 113 1.37 -7.35 -13.68
CA TYR A 113 2.15 -8.58 -13.65
C TYR A 113 1.64 -9.68 -14.57
N SER A 114 0.69 -9.38 -15.47
CA SER A 114 0.36 -10.27 -16.58
C SER A 114 1.52 -10.28 -17.59
N PRO A 115 1.96 -11.46 -18.07
CA PRO A 115 3.03 -11.57 -19.08
C PRO A 115 2.66 -10.93 -20.42
#